data_AF-A0AAE9YZ28-F1
#
_entry.id   AF-A0AAE9YZ28-F1
#
_cell.length_a   1.000
_cell.length_b   1.000
_cell.length_c   1.000
_cell.angle_alpha   90.00
_cell.angle_beta   90.00
_cell.angle_gamma   90.00
#
_symmetry.space_group_name_H-M   'P 1'
#
loop_
_entity.id
_entity.type
_entity.pdbx_description
1 polymer ?
#
loop_
_entity_poly.entity_id
_entity_poly.type
_entity_poly.pdbx_seq_one_letter_code
_entity_poly.pdbx_strand_id
1 'polypeptide(L)'
;MPSVNQATKVFGENVYKFGGEPIEILDAPADTDWQRWGMLNDRKLSRMYFFKEGSDDKIYQFLYVDGVYRYDSSIPELNITYIVDDVKNGTKEDIRDQVDTSTIAMLSTPNFEEVNGVNGKPLPVPNNYHIYMQGVDNQQEIHQFIWERGTDTLEANGITRAKFGITGFPEDTDWGRWAMTYDSNRYQLALEAYVYYAFKQGSNTEIYHGRYGHKDDQGNDVYGYEGILTLEGAPENTDHSSMSVMFDGIDTHLYMLTK
;
A
#
# COMPACT_ATOMS: atom_id res chain seq x y z
N MET A 1 23.67 2.21 -4.93
CA MET A 1 22.99 2.44 -3.64
C MET A 1 21.53 2.19 -3.87
N PRO A 2 20.78 1.62 -2.91
CA PRO A 2 19.36 1.38 -3.08
C PRO A 2 18.63 2.71 -3.36
N SER A 3 17.73 2.70 -4.32
CA SER A 3 16.93 3.86 -4.70
C SER A 3 15.63 3.44 -5.35
N VAL A 4 14.71 4.38 -5.55
CA VAL A 4 13.47 4.16 -6.31
C VAL A 4 13.39 5.11 -7.49
N ASN A 5 12.94 4.59 -8.63
CA ASN A 5 12.46 5.39 -9.75
C ASN A 5 10.99 5.75 -9.53
N GLN A 6 10.61 6.97 -9.91
CA GLN A 6 9.25 7.47 -9.79
C GLN A 6 8.65 7.74 -11.18
N ALA A 7 7.40 7.30 -11.37
CA ALA A 7 6.55 7.71 -12.46
C ALA A 7 5.31 8.44 -11.92
N THR A 8 4.84 9.45 -12.65
CA THR A 8 3.67 10.23 -12.25
C THR A 8 2.56 10.08 -13.29
N LYS A 9 1.35 9.81 -12.80
CA LYS A 9 0.10 9.92 -13.56
C LYS A 9 -0.59 11.20 -13.14
N VAL A 10 -0.62 12.17 -14.05
CA VAL A 10 -1.35 13.42 -13.84
C VAL A 10 -2.85 13.14 -13.82
N PHE A 11 -3.60 13.84 -12.96
CA PHE A 11 -5.04 13.67 -12.87
C PHE A 11 -5.74 13.74 -14.25
N GLY A 12 -6.53 12.71 -14.56
CA GLY A 12 -7.27 12.58 -15.82
C GLY A 12 -6.49 11.92 -16.96
N GLU A 13 -5.21 11.60 -16.78
CA GLU A 13 -4.42 10.81 -17.72
C GLU A 13 -4.52 9.30 -17.42
N ASN A 14 -4.34 8.48 -18.46
CA ASN A 14 -4.26 7.01 -18.37
C ASN A 14 -2.81 6.50 -18.54
N VAL A 15 -1.82 7.33 -18.22
CA VAL A 15 -0.41 7.04 -18.40
C VAL A 15 0.40 7.50 -17.19
N TYR A 16 1.26 6.62 -16.69
CA TYR A 16 2.35 6.95 -15.79
C TYR A 16 3.60 7.23 -16.62
N LYS A 17 4.20 8.41 -16.41
CA LYS A 17 5.44 8.80 -17.09
C LYS A 17 6.56 8.88 -16.07
N PHE A 18 7.61 8.11 -16.27
CA PHE A 18 8.84 8.27 -15.49
C PHE A 18 9.46 9.64 -15.75
N GLY A 19 9.98 10.24 -14.70
CA GLY A 19 10.69 11.50 -14.79
C GLY A 19 11.48 11.77 -13.51
N GLY A 20 12.53 12.57 -13.66
CA GLY A 20 13.44 12.90 -12.57
C GLY A 20 14.54 11.86 -12.35
N GLU A 21 15.38 12.14 -11.35
CA GLU A 21 16.45 11.25 -10.91
C GLU A 21 15.90 10.25 -9.87
N PRO A 22 16.52 9.06 -9.73
CA PRO A 22 16.15 8.11 -8.69
C PRO A 22 16.26 8.74 -7.29
N ILE A 23 15.31 8.43 -6.41
CA ILE A 23 15.30 8.88 -5.02
C ILE A 23 16.08 7.87 -4.17
N GLU A 24 17.15 8.32 -3.50
CA GLU A 24 18.00 7.44 -2.70
C GLU A 24 17.30 6.94 -1.44
N ILE A 25 17.65 5.72 -1.04
CA ILE A 25 17.28 5.10 0.23
C ILE A 25 18.55 4.94 1.07
N LEU A 26 18.58 5.63 2.21
CA LEU A 26 19.76 5.73 3.06
C LEU A 26 19.56 5.06 4.41
N ASP A 27 20.68 4.63 4.98
CA ASP A 27 20.79 4.06 6.33
C ASP A 27 19.93 2.80 6.58
N ALA A 28 19.47 2.14 5.52
CA ALA A 28 18.69 0.91 5.62
C ALA A 28 19.43 -0.16 6.46
N PRO A 29 18.75 -0.82 7.41
CA PRO A 29 19.31 -1.97 8.12
C PRO A 29 19.83 -3.04 7.16
N ALA A 30 20.87 -3.77 7.57
CA ALA A 30 21.50 -4.79 6.73
C ALA A 30 20.58 -5.96 6.38
N ASP A 31 19.55 -6.19 7.19
CA ASP A 31 18.50 -7.20 7.01
C ASP A 31 17.18 -6.56 6.57
N THR A 32 17.25 -5.49 5.77
CA THR A 32 16.09 -4.96 5.06
C THR A 32 15.70 -5.93 3.94
N ASP A 33 14.44 -6.36 3.94
CA ASP A 33 13.89 -7.16 2.86
C ASP A 33 13.44 -6.26 1.70
N TRP A 34 14.26 -6.20 0.66
CA TRP A 34 14.02 -5.36 -0.52
C TRP A 34 12.89 -5.85 -1.43
N GLN A 35 12.32 -7.04 -1.20
CA GLN A 35 11.23 -7.58 -2.01
C GLN A 35 9.85 -7.23 -1.44
N ARG A 36 9.76 -7.07 -0.12
CA ARG A 36 8.48 -6.83 0.58
C ARG A 36 8.43 -5.41 1.11
N TRP A 37 7.86 -4.51 0.31
CA TRP A 37 7.87 -3.08 0.60
C TRP A 37 6.61 -2.36 0.14
N GLY A 38 6.36 -1.20 0.75
CA GLY A 38 5.22 -0.37 0.41
C GLY A 38 5.46 1.08 0.80
N MET A 39 4.61 1.97 0.29
CA MET A 39 4.69 3.41 0.57
C MET A 39 3.30 3.97 0.85
N LEU A 40 3.24 5.03 1.66
CA LEU A 40 2.04 5.83 1.81
C LEU A 40 2.38 7.31 1.99
N ASN A 41 1.38 8.15 1.72
CA ASN A 41 1.42 9.58 2.01
C ASN A 41 0.14 9.98 2.73
N ASP A 42 0.30 10.50 3.94
CA ASP A 42 -0.80 10.94 4.81
C ASP A 42 -1.10 12.44 4.66
N ARG A 43 -0.66 13.05 3.56
CA ARG A 43 -0.66 14.49 3.25
C ARG A 43 0.21 15.36 4.15
N LYS A 44 0.91 14.77 5.13
CA LYS A 44 1.90 15.46 5.96
C LYS A 44 3.31 14.95 5.66
N LEU A 45 3.46 13.65 5.51
CA LEU A 45 4.73 12.96 5.33
C LEU A 45 4.56 11.77 4.38
N SER A 46 5.52 11.62 3.48
CA SER A 46 5.69 10.38 2.70
C SER A 46 6.56 9.41 3.50
N ARG A 47 6.15 8.15 3.52
CA ARG A 47 6.87 7.08 4.21
C ARG A 47 7.03 5.88 3.30
N MET A 48 8.15 5.20 3.48
CA MET A 48 8.48 3.94 2.84
C MET A 48 8.70 2.88 3.92
N TYR A 49 8.29 1.66 3.61
CA TYR A 49 8.27 0.57 4.56
C TYR A 49 8.86 -0.67 3.91
N PHE A 50 9.61 -1.42 4.68
CA PHE A 50 10.18 -2.70 4.26
C PHE A 50 10.01 -3.70 5.38
N PHE A 51 9.78 -4.96 5.03
CA PHE A 51 9.93 -6.02 6.02
C PHE A 51 11.37 -6.14 6.50
N LYS A 52 11.49 -6.69 7.70
CA LYS A 52 12.75 -7.27 8.17
C LYS A 52 12.93 -8.66 7.55
N GLU A 53 14.10 -8.94 7.01
CA GLU A 53 14.45 -10.25 6.47
C GLU A 53 14.35 -11.33 7.56
N GLY A 54 13.74 -12.47 7.23
CA GLY A 54 13.50 -13.56 8.16
C GLY A 54 12.38 -13.33 9.19
N SER A 55 11.66 -12.21 9.11
CA SER A 55 10.45 -11.95 9.88
C SER A 55 9.25 -11.79 8.94
N ASP A 56 8.10 -12.28 9.40
CA ASP A 56 6.80 -12.14 8.77
C ASP A 56 5.97 -11.02 9.40
N ASP A 57 6.39 -10.46 10.53
CA ASP A 57 5.60 -9.54 11.35
C ASP A 57 6.27 -8.19 11.62
N LYS A 58 7.53 -7.99 11.24
CA LYS A 58 8.28 -6.75 11.52
C LYS A 58 8.52 -5.91 10.29
N ILE A 59 8.25 -4.61 10.42
CA ILE A 59 8.39 -3.63 9.35
C ILE A 59 9.23 -2.44 9.80
N TYR A 60 10.25 -2.12 9.00
CA TYR A 60 11.03 -0.89 9.09
C TYR A 60 10.30 0.30 8.49
N GLN A 61 10.55 1.49 9.07
CA GLN A 61 9.98 2.75 8.60
C GLN A 61 11.09 3.69 8.12
N PHE A 62 10.88 4.27 6.95
CA PHE A 62 11.77 5.24 6.31
C PHE A 62 11.00 6.54 6.07
N LEU A 63 11.53 7.66 6.55
CA LEU A 63 10.93 8.97 6.35
C LEU A 63 11.48 9.63 5.10
N TYR A 64 10.61 10.28 4.32
CA TYR A 64 11.05 11.16 3.25
C TYR A 64 11.45 12.53 3.82
N VAL A 65 12.75 12.83 3.80
CA VAL A 65 13.33 14.09 4.30
C VAL A 65 14.47 14.52 3.38
N ASP A 66 14.53 15.81 3.03
CA ASP A 66 15.59 16.40 2.20
C ASP A 66 15.82 15.69 0.85
N GLY A 67 14.74 15.18 0.24
CA GLY A 67 14.80 14.56 -1.09
C GLY A 67 15.21 13.09 -1.10
N VAL A 68 15.32 12.43 0.06
CA VAL A 68 15.69 11.02 0.19
C VAL A 68 14.77 10.29 1.17
N TYR A 69 14.68 8.97 1.05
CA TYR A 69 14.11 8.12 2.09
C TYR A 69 15.22 7.71 3.06
N ARG A 70 15.03 7.96 4.35
CA ARG A 70 16.04 7.65 5.37
C ARG A 70 15.44 6.80 6.48
N TYR A 71 16.14 5.72 6.83
CA TYR A 71 15.85 4.98 8.06
C TYR A 71 16.39 5.74 9.28
N ASP A 72 15.61 5.75 10.35
CA ASP A 72 16.03 6.28 11.64
C ASP A 72 15.68 5.26 12.73
N SER A 73 16.70 4.70 13.38
CA SER A 73 16.54 3.70 14.44
C SER A 73 15.80 4.21 15.68
N SER A 74 15.61 5.53 15.81
CA SER A 74 14.78 6.11 16.88
C SER A 74 13.27 5.99 16.60
N ILE A 75 12.89 5.71 15.36
CA ILE A 75 11.51 5.42 14.98
C ILE A 75 11.25 3.93 15.27
N PRO A 76 10.21 3.61 16.06
CA PRO A 76 9.86 2.21 16.31
C PRO A 76 9.61 1.43 15.02
N GLU A 77 10.05 0.18 14.99
CA GLU A 77 9.57 -0.80 14.00
C GLU A 77 8.06 -0.99 14.18
N LEU A 78 7.32 -1.24 13.10
CA LEU A 78 5.94 -1.68 13.21
C LEU A 78 5.88 -3.20 13.35
N ASN A 79 4.94 -3.69 14.14
CA ASN A 79 4.64 -5.11 14.32
C ASN A 79 3.23 -5.41 13.79
N ILE A 80 3.09 -6.48 13.02
CA ILE A 80 1.79 -6.96 12.55
C ILE A 80 1.28 -8.02 13.50
N THR A 81 0.06 -7.84 14.00
CA THR A 81 -0.68 -8.91 14.65
C THR A 81 -1.65 -9.51 13.65
N TYR A 82 -1.62 -10.83 13.56
CA TYR A 82 -2.54 -11.62 12.73
C TYR A 82 -3.82 -11.97 13.49
N ILE A 83 -4.13 -11.25 14.56
CA ILE A 83 -5.28 -11.56 15.40
C ILE A 83 -6.46 -10.72 14.94
N VAL A 84 -7.49 -11.40 14.40
CA VAL A 84 -8.79 -10.79 14.14
C VAL A 84 -9.58 -10.85 15.45
N ASP A 85 -9.88 -9.70 16.06
CA ASP A 85 -10.77 -9.58 17.21
C ASP A 85 -12.19 -9.24 16.75
N ASP A 86 -13.03 -10.26 16.58
CA ASP A 86 -14.45 -10.07 16.31
C ASP A 86 -15.17 -9.80 17.64
N VAL A 87 -15.15 -8.52 18.03
CA VAL A 87 -15.79 -8.04 19.26
C VAL A 87 -17.29 -8.35 19.28
N LYS A 88 -17.93 -8.41 18.10
CA LYS A 88 -19.38 -8.68 17.99
C LYS A 88 -19.70 -10.12 18.36
N ASN A 89 -18.87 -11.07 17.95
CA ASN A 89 -19.05 -12.49 18.23
C ASN A 89 -18.21 -13.00 19.42
N GLY A 90 -17.34 -12.16 19.98
CA GLY A 90 -16.49 -12.48 21.12
C GLY A 90 -15.38 -13.48 20.79
N THR A 91 -14.89 -13.50 19.55
CA THR A 91 -13.89 -14.45 19.08
C THR A 91 -12.59 -13.75 18.68
N LYS A 92 -11.46 -14.40 18.99
CA LYS A 92 -10.14 -14.01 18.50
C LYS A 92 -9.59 -15.14 17.65
N GLU A 93 -9.22 -14.84 16.41
CA GLU A 93 -8.69 -15.80 15.45
C GLU A 93 -7.31 -15.36 14.99
N ASP A 94 -6.32 -16.27 14.99
CA ASP A 94 -5.03 -16.05 14.35
C ASP A 94 -5.15 -16.45 12.88
N ILE A 95 -5.02 -15.46 11.99
CA ILE A 95 -5.14 -15.62 10.54
C ILE A 95 -3.78 -15.68 9.85
N ARG A 96 -2.65 -15.86 10.56
CA ARG A 96 -1.31 -15.87 9.97
C ARG A 96 -1.20 -16.88 8.83
N ASP A 97 -1.77 -18.07 9.02
CA ASP A 97 -1.75 -19.15 8.02
C ASP A 97 -2.68 -18.89 6.82
N GLN A 98 -3.47 -17.81 6.83
CA GLN A 98 -4.38 -17.42 5.75
C GLN A 98 -3.78 -16.31 4.86
N VAL A 99 -2.70 -15.66 5.31
CA VAL A 99 -2.17 -14.43 4.70
C VAL A 99 -0.80 -14.68 4.06
N ASP A 100 -0.66 -14.26 2.81
CA ASP A 100 0.60 -14.32 2.08
C ASP A 100 1.49 -13.14 2.47
N THR A 101 2.39 -13.40 3.41
CA THR A 101 3.34 -12.42 3.95
C THR A 101 4.48 -12.08 2.98
N SER A 102 4.50 -12.69 1.78
CA SER A 102 5.36 -12.26 0.67
C SER A 102 4.81 -11.05 -0.08
N THR A 103 3.58 -10.66 0.21
CA THR A 103 2.85 -9.60 -0.49
C THR A 103 2.57 -8.44 0.45
N ILE A 104 2.65 -7.20 -0.05
CA ILE A 104 2.32 -6.02 0.72
C ILE A 104 1.88 -4.87 -0.19
N ALA A 105 0.83 -4.18 0.21
CA ALA A 105 0.55 -2.83 -0.22
C ALA A 105 0.20 -1.97 0.99
N MET A 106 0.47 -0.66 0.88
CA MET A 106 0.17 0.28 1.95
C MET A 106 -0.55 1.50 1.40
N LEU A 107 -1.47 2.04 2.16
CA LEU A 107 -2.06 3.36 1.89
C LEU A 107 -2.49 4.01 3.19
N SER A 108 -2.75 5.31 3.13
CA SER A 108 -3.45 6.02 4.19
C SER A 108 -4.75 6.63 3.69
N THR A 109 -5.80 6.54 4.51
CA THR A 109 -7.07 7.21 4.24
C THR A 109 -7.11 8.60 4.91
N PRO A 110 -7.87 9.58 4.40
CA PRO A 110 -8.08 10.86 5.08
C PRO A 110 -9.06 10.67 6.25
N ASN A 111 -8.71 11.13 7.46
CA ASN A 111 -9.67 11.21 8.57
C ASN A 111 -10.34 12.57 8.57
N PHE A 112 -11.66 12.59 8.75
CA PHE A 112 -12.40 13.83 9.02
C PHE A 112 -12.09 14.41 10.41
N GLU A 113 -11.53 13.62 11.34
CA GLU A 113 -11.31 14.02 12.74
C GLU A 113 -10.00 14.77 13.01
N GLU A 114 -9.20 15.09 11.98
CA GLU A 114 -7.98 15.89 12.17
C GLU A 114 -8.19 17.41 12.11
N VAL A 115 -9.43 17.90 12.16
CA VAL A 115 -9.70 19.33 12.40
C VAL A 115 -9.75 19.60 13.90
N ASN A 116 -8.56 19.62 14.51
CA ASN A 116 -8.16 20.30 15.76
C ASN A 116 -7.16 19.43 16.52
N GLY A 117 -5.88 19.64 16.25
CA GLY A 117 -4.80 19.09 17.08
C GLY A 117 -5.00 19.49 18.55
N VAL A 118 -4.89 18.53 19.45
CA VAL A 118 -4.82 18.81 20.88
C VAL A 118 -3.36 19.14 21.22
N ASN A 119 -3.10 20.40 21.60
CA ASN A 119 -1.87 20.86 22.27
C ASN A 119 -0.54 20.70 21.52
N GLY A 120 -0.48 20.94 20.21
CA GLY A 120 0.76 21.31 19.53
C GLY A 120 1.89 20.28 19.54
N LYS A 121 1.61 18.99 19.75
CA LYS A 121 2.57 17.90 19.58
C LYS A 121 2.26 17.15 18.27
N PRO A 122 3.28 16.76 17.48
CA PRO A 122 3.09 15.82 16.37
C PRO A 122 2.47 14.54 16.94
N LEU A 123 1.33 14.13 16.39
CA LEU A 123 0.71 12.87 16.77
C LEU A 123 1.56 11.71 16.24
N PRO A 124 1.81 10.66 17.04
CA PRO A 124 2.40 9.43 16.54
C PRO A 124 1.32 8.75 15.69
N VAL A 125 1.46 8.82 14.36
CA VAL A 125 0.71 8.09 13.30
C VAL A 125 -0.85 8.24 13.35
N PRO A 126 -1.54 8.53 12.23
CA PRO A 126 -3.02 8.51 12.17
C PRO A 126 -3.59 7.09 12.14
N ASN A 127 -4.80 6.89 12.69
CA ASN A 127 -5.65 5.65 12.66
C ASN A 127 -6.02 5.13 11.25
N ASN A 128 -5.34 5.61 10.23
CA ASN A 128 -5.72 5.49 8.84
C ASN A 128 -4.68 4.78 8.01
N TYR A 129 -3.62 4.23 8.64
CA TYR A 129 -2.59 3.47 7.95
C TYR A 129 -3.06 2.05 7.81
N HIS A 130 -3.15 1.62 6.57
CA HIS A 130 -3.65 0.32 6.23
C HIS A 130 -2.52 -0.44 5.53
N ILE A 131 -2.26 -1.66 5.99
CA ILE A 131 -1.47 -2.64 5.26
C ILE A 131 -2.44 -3.64 4.65
N TYR A 132 -2.14 -4.07 3.44
CA TYR A 132 -2.88 -5.09 2.72
C TYR A 132 -1.95 -6.20 2.30
N MET A 133 -2.45 -7.42 2.38
CA MET A 133 -1.76 -8.63 1.94
C MET A 133 -2.75 -9.53 1.23
N GLN A 134 -2.29 -10.29 0.25
CA GLN A 134 -3.10 -11.30 -0.42
C GLN A 134 -3.32 -12.53 0.47
N GLY A 135 -4.36 -13.30 0.20
CA GLY A 135 -4.57 -14.61 0.83
C GLY A 135 -3.66 -15.69 0.24
N VAL A 136 -3.20 -16.64 1.06
CA VAL A 136 -2.31 -17.73 0.61
C VAL A 136 -2.96 -18.65 -0.43
N ASP A 137 -4.26 -18.91 -0.28
CA ASP A 137 -5.02 -19.80 -1.17
C ASP A 137 -5.67 -19.06 -2.34
N ASN A 138 -5.76 -17.72 -2.25
CA ASN A 138 -6.45 -16.89 -3.23
C ASN A 138 -5.88 -15.47 -3.27
N GLN A 139 -5.08 -15.17 -4.30
CA GLN A 139 -4.48 -13.85 -4.51
C GLN A 139 -5.50 -12.74 -4.85
N GLN A 140 -6.75 -13.09 -5.14
CA GLN A 140 -7.85 -12.14 -5.33
C GLN A 140 -8.59 -11.82 -4.03
N GLU A 141 -8.16 -12.41 -2.91
CA GLU A 141 -8.61 -12.07 -1.57
C GLU A 141 -7.54 -11.20 -0.90
N ILE A 142 -7.94 -10.01 -0.46
CA ILE A 142 -7.05 -9.03 0.17
C ILE A 142 -7.42 -8.87 1.63
N HIS A 143 -6.52 -9.26 2.53
CA HIS A 143 -6.59 -9.03 3.96
C HIS A 143 -6.13 -7.62 4.31
N GLN A 144 -6.78 -7.02 5.30
CA GLN A 144 -6.49 -5.66 5.74
C GLN A 144 -6.04 -5.64 7.20
N PHE A 145 -5.00 -4.87 7.45
CA PHE A 145 -4.47 -4.58 8.78
C PHE A 145 -4.49 -3.07 9.01
N ILE A 146 -4.97 -2.64 10.16
CA ILE A 146 -5.12 -1.23 10.53
C ILE A 146 -4.19 -0.92 11.69
N TRP A 147 -3.52 0.22 11.61
CA TRP A 147 -2.64 0.66 12.67
C TRP A 147 -3.44 1.08 13.92
N GLU A 148 -3.02 0.60 15.10
CA GLU A 148 -3.64 0.91 16.37
C GLU A 148 -3.06 2.19 16.98
N ARG A 149 -3.96 3.12 17.39
CA ARG A 149 -3.57 4.45 17.85
C ARG A 149 -2.58 4.46 19.02
N GLY A 150 -1.43 5.11 18.80
CA GLY A 150 -0.43 5.33 19.83
C GLY A 150 0.41 4.10 20.13
N THR A 151 0.34 3.09 19.25
CA THR A 151 1.13 1.87 19.34
C THR A 151 2.09 1.76 18.14
N ASP A 152 2.91 0.74 18.16
CA ASP A 152 3.71 0.27 17.02
C ASP A 152 3.06 -0.94 16.34
N THR A 153 1.76 -1.15 16.53
CA THR A 153 1.05 -2.38 16.12
C THR A 153 0.05 -2.12 15.00
N LEU A 154 0.02 -3.05 14.04
CA LEU A 154 -0.98 -3.17 12.99
C LEU A 154 -1.84 -4.41 13.27
N GLU A 155 -3.12 -4.23 13.49
CA GLU A 155 -4.05 -5.32 13.81
C GLU A 155 -4.89 -5.70 12.60
N ALA A 156 -5.18 -6.99 12.44
CA ALA A 156 -6.12 -7.44 11.41
C ALA A 156 -7.50 -6.78 11.64
N ASN A 157 -8.09 -6.20 10.59
CA ASN A 157 -9.33 -5.46 10.71
C ASN A 157 -10.53 -6.38 11.01
N GLY A 158 -10.86 -6.57 12.28
CA GLY A 158 -12.06 -7.30 12.71
C GLY A 158 -13.36 -6.47 12.75
N ILE A 159 -13.31 -5.16 12.53
CA ILE A 159 -14.42 -4.24 12.87
C ILE A 159 -15.40 -4.06 11.70
N THR A 160 -14.90 -3.88 10.48
CA THR A 160 -15.75 -3.59 9.31
C THR A 160 -15.71 -4.69 8.26
N ARG A 161 -14.51 -5.19 7.91
CA ARG A 161 -14.31 -6.34 7.02
C ARG A 161 -12.86 -6.82 7.12
N ALA A 162 -12.67 -8.11 7.43
CA ALA A 162 -11.32 -8.68 7.52
C ALA A 162 -10.63 -8.82 6.15
N LYS A 163 -11.43 -8.98 5.09
CA LYS A 163 -10.92 -9.19 3.73
C LYS A 163 -11.88 -8.71 2.64
N PHE A 164 -11.32 -8.45 1.46
CA PHE A 164 -12.02 -7.98 0.27
C PHE A 164 -11.76 -8.91 -0.92
N GLY A 165 -12.79 -9.12 -1.75
CA GLY A 165 -12.61 -9.81 -3.04
C GLY A 165 -12.22 -8.84 -4.15
N ILE A 166 -11.53 -9.37 -5.16
CA ILE A 166 -11.24 -8.73 -6.44
C ILE A 166 -11.95 -9.51 -7.53
N THR A 167 -12.66 -8.83 -8.44
CA THR A 167 -13.43 -9.46 -9.50
C THR A 167 -13.32 -8.73 -10.83
N GLY A 168 -13.58 -9.44 -11.93
CA GLY A 168 -13.67 -8.86 -13.28
C GLY A 168 -12.33 -8.47 -13.92
N PHE A 169 -11.21 -8.65 -13.23
CA PHE A 169 -9.88 -8.45 -13.80
C PHE A 169 -9.59 -9.48 -14.92
N PRO A 170 -8.85 -9.10 -15.97
CA PRO A 170 -8.47 -10.02 -17.05
C PRO A 170 -7.75 -11.27 -16.56
N GLU A 171 -7.89 -12.40 -17.27
CA GLU A 171 -7.26 -13.68 -16.91
C GLU A 171 -5.73 -13.62 -16.88
N ASP A 172 -5.15 -12.71 -17.67
CA ASP A 172 -3.72 -12.45 -17.75
C ASP A 172 -3.28 -11.34 -16.78
N THR A 173 -4.00 -11.13 -15.68
CA THR A 173 -3.55 -10.28 -14.57
C THR A 173 -2.37 -10.93 -13.85
N ASP A 174 -1.32 -10.15 -13.63
CA ASP A 174 -0.15 -10.53 -12.85
C ASP A 174 -0.37 -10.21 -11.38
N TRP A 175 -0.91 -11.20 -10.67
CA TRP A 175 -1.26 -11.08 -9.26
C TRP A 175 -0.05 -10.93 -8.33
N GLY A 176 1.17 -11.22 -8.79
CA GLY A 176 2.38 -11.04 -8.00
C GLY A 176 2.94 -9.61 -8.05
N ARG A 177 2.52 -8.80 -9.03
CA ARG A 177 2.99 -7.42 -9.23
C ARG A 177 1.83 -6.45 -9.11
N TRP A 178 1.48 -6.13 -7.87
CA TRP A 178 0.31 -5.33 -7.54
C TRP A 178 0.64 -4.22 -6.55
N ALA A 179 -0.30 -3.28 -6.41
CA ALA A 179 -0.27 -2.23 -5.41
C ALA A 179 -1.68 -1.71 -5.16
N MET A 180 -1.84 -0.93 -4.09
CA MET A 180 -3.09 -0.24 -3.78
C MET A 180 -2.82 1.19 -3.39
N THR A 181 -3.80 2.07 -3.63
CA THR A 181 -3.75 3.44 -3.15
C THR A 181 -5.13 3.97 -2.84
N TYR A 182 -5.19 5.12 -2.17
CA TYR A 182 -6.43 5.87 -1.94
C TYR A 182 -6.38 7.19 -2.70
N ASP A 183 -6.98 7.21 -3.89
CA ASP A 183 -7.02 8.32 -4.83
C ASP A 183 -8.33 9.10 -4.65
N SER A 184 -8.38 9.97 -3.62
CA SER A 184 -9.46 10.94 -3.44
C SER A 184 -8.93 12.36 -3.37
N ASN A 185 -9.20 13.13 -4.43
CA ASN A 185 -9.00 14.58 -4.44
C ASN A 185 -9.98 15.32 -3.50
N ARG A 186 -10.97 14.64 -2.93
CA ARG A 186 -11.94 15.21 -1.98
C ARG A 186 -11.54 14.82 -0.56
N TYR A 187 -11.70 15.74 0.39
CA TYR A 187 -11.66 15.44 1.83
C TYR A 187 -12.86 14.56 2.27
N GLN A 188 -13.47 13.81 1.35
CA GLN A 188 -14.59 12.91 1.59
C GLN A 188 -14.11 11.47 1.41
N LEU A 189 -14.49 10.62 2.36
CA LEU A 189 -14.39 9.17 2.22
C LEU A 189 -15.35 8.76 1.09
N ALA A 190 -14.77 8.27 0.00
CA ALA A 190 -15.50 7.69 -1.13
C ALA A 190 -15.00 6.26 -1.32
N LEU A 191 -15.91 5.30 -1.45
CA LEU A 191 -15.52 3.90 -1.63
C LEU A 191 -14.76 3.73 -2.95
N GLU A 192 -15.14 4.48 -3.97
CA GLU A 192 -14.49 4.48 -5.27
C GLU A 192 -13.06 5.05 -5.22
N ALA A 193 -12.64 5.68 -4.12
CA ALA A 193 -11.28 6.19 -4.00
C ALA A 193 -10.25 5.10 -3.69
N TYR A 194 -10.65 3.90 -3.26
CA TYR A 194 -9.70 2.79 -3.12
C TYR A 194 -9.44 2.18 -4.49
N VAL A 195 -8.18 2.21 -4.92
CA VAL A 195 -7.76 1.72 -6.23
C VAL A 195 -6.80 0.56 -6.06
N TYR A 196 -7.09 -0.54 -6.74
CA TYR A 196 -6.20 -1.69 -6.91
C TYR A 196 -5.51 -1.60 -8.26
N TYR A 197 -4.22 -1.91 -8.29
CA TYR A 197 -3.39 -1.96 -9.49
C TYR A 197 -2.71 -3.32 -9.58
N ALA A 198 -2.64 -3.90 -10.77
CA ALA A 198 -1.82 -5.08 -11.05
C ALA A 198 -1.25 -5.02 -12.45
N PHE A 199 -0.03 -5.51 -12.66
CA PHE A 199 0.52 -5.60 -14.00
C PHE A 199 -0.27 -6.58 -14.86
N LYS A 200 -0.19 -6.39 -16.16
CA LYS A 200 -0.52 -7.45 -17.12
C LYS A 200 0.63 -8.47 -17.19
N GLN A 201 0.33 -9.76 -17.18
CA GLN A 201 1.31 -10.83 -17.37
C GLN A 201 2.07 -10.67 -18.69
N GLY A 202 3.39 -10.84 -18.60
CA GLY A 202 4.31 -10.65 -19.73
C GLY A 202 4.50 -9.21 -20.18
N SER A 203 3.91 -8.24 -19.48
CA SER A 203 4.08 -6.81 -19.74
C SER A 203 4.80 -6.11 -18.58
N ASN A 204 5.65 -5.15 -18.95
CA ASN A 204 6.27 -4.20 -18.02
C ASN A 204 5.74 -2.77 -18.23
N THR A 205 4.78 -2.60 -19.13
CA THR A 205 4.26 -1.28 -19.52
C THR A 205 2.75 -1.15 -19.40
N GLU A 206 2.04 -2.23 -19.08
CA GLU A 206 0.59 -2.24 -18.96
C GLU A 206 0.16 -2.65 -17.56
N ILE A 207 -0.68 -1.82 -16.96
CA ILE A 207 -1.16 -1.97 -15.59
C ILE A 207 -2.68 -1.95 -15.62
N TYR A 208 -3.32 -3.04 -15.20
CA TYR A 208 -4.74 -3.07 -14.92
C TYR A 208 -5.04 -2.32 -13.63
N HIS A 209 -6.16 -1.61 -13.62
CA HIS A 209 -6.67 -0.99 -12.40
C HIS A 209 -8.15 -1.26 -12.20
N GLY A 210 -8.55 -1.19 -10.94
CA GLY A 210 -9.93 -1.38 -10.51
C GLY A 210 -10.22 -0.61 -9.24
N ARG A 211 -11.50 -0.34 -8.95
CA ARG A 211 -11.94 0.43 -7.79
C ARG A 211 -12.83 -0.39 -6.87
N TYR A 212 -12.78 -0.07 -5.59
CA TYR A 212 -13.70 -0.64 -4.61
C TYR A 212 -15.11 -0.05 -4.77
N GLY A 213 -16.13 -0.86 -4.50
CA GLY A 213 -17.54 -0.47 -4.58
C GLY A 213 -18.33 -1.14 -5.71
N HIS A 214 -17.68 -2.00 -6.50
CA HIS A 214 -18.39 -2.92 -7.39
C HIS A 214 -19.17 -3.95 -6.57
N LYS A 215 -20.23 -4.52 -7.14
CA LYS A 215 -21.05 -5.55 -6.48
C LYS A 215 -20.75 -6.92 -7.07
N ASP A 216 -20.47 -7.91 -6.21
CA ASP A 216 -20.44 -9.32 -6.61
C ASP A 216 -21.86 -9.88 -6.80
N ASP A 217 -21.95 -11.16 -7.20
CA ASP A 217 -23.23 -11.87 -7.41
C ASP A 217 -24.09 -11.94 -6.12
N GLN A 218 -23.48 -11.75 -4.96
CA GLN A 218 -24.13 -11.75 -3.65
C GLN A 218 -24.44 -10.32 -3.15
N GLY A 219 -24.10 -9.28 -3.92
CA GLY A 219 -24.32 -7.87 -3.58
C GLY A 219 -23.30 -7.27 -2.60
N ASN A 220 -22.17 -7.94 -2.37
CA ASN A 220 -21.08 -7.43 -1.54
C ASN A 220 -20.21 -6.43 -2.32
N ASP A 221 -19.69 -5.41 -1.63
CA ASP A 221 -18.68 -4.54 -2.20
C ASP A 221 -17.36 -5.29 -2.44
N VAL A 222 -16.81 -5.16 -3.64
CA VAL A 222 -15.55 -5.77 -4.11
C VAL A 222 -14.75 -4.75 -4.92
N TYR A 223 -13.48 -5.05 -5.18
CA TYR A 223 -12.71 -4.35 -6.20
C TYR A 223 -13.11 -4.88 -7.58
N GLY A 224 -13.59 -4.01 -8.45
CA GLY A 224 -13.92 -4.36 -9.83
C GLY A 224 -12.98 -3.72 -10.83
N TYR A 225 -12.65 -4.45 -11.89
CA TYR A 225 -11.85 -3.94 -13.00
C TYR A 225 -12.50 -2.72 -13.67
N GLU A 226 -11.69 -1.71 -13.95
CA GLU A 226 -12.12 -0.49 -14.64
C GLU A 226 -11.38 -0.27 -15.97
N GLY A 227 -10.11 -0.65 -16.07
CA GLY A 227 -9.35 -0.34 -17.26
C GLY A 227 -7.87 -0.64 -17.17
N ILE A 228 -7.16 -0.10 -18.17
CA ILE A 228 -5.73 -0.26 -18.37
C ILE A 228 -5.04 1.11 -18.35
N LEU A 229 -3.92 1.16 -17.65
CA LEU A 229 -2.96 2.26 -17.63
C LEU A 229 -1.69 1.82 -18.33
N THR A 230 -0.96 2.80 -18.85
CA THR A 230 0.33 2.57 -19.51
C THR A 230 1.47 3.17 -18.70
N LEU A 231 2.65 2.56 -18.75
CA LEU A 231 3.87 3.02 -18.11
C LEU A 231 4.90 3.35 -19.18
N GLU A 232 5.38 4.59 -19.18
CA GLU A 232 6.28 5.13 -20.21
C GLU A 232 7.58 5.66 -19.63
N GLY A 233 8.68 5.43 -20.34
CA GLY A 233 9.97 6.04 -20.04
C GLY A 233 10.74 5.40 -18.88
N ALA A 234 10.42 4.15 -18.50
CA ALA A 234 11.12 3.44 -17.44
C ALA A 234 12.63 3.42 -17.68
N PRO A 235 13.44 3.93 -16.73
CA PRO A 235 14.90 3.80 -16.81
C PRO A 235 15.34 2.33 -16.90
N GLU A 236 16.48 2.05 -17.54
CA GLU A 236 17.00 0.68 -17.72
C GLU A 236 17.24 -0.05 -16.38
N ASN A 237 17.60 0.72 -15.34
CA ASN A 237 17.85 0.22 -13.99
C ASN A 237 16.55 0.01 -13.18
N THR A 238 15.36 0.24 -13.73
CA THR A 238 14.10 -0.03 -13.02
C THR A 238 13.90 -1.54 -12.81
N ASP A 239 13.73 -1.95 -11.56
CA ASP A 239 13.22 -3.27 -11.20
C ASP A 239 11.69 -3.30 -11.34
N HIS A 240 11.20 -4.20 -12.19
CA HIS A 240 9.77 -4.36 -12.47
C HIS A 240 9.16 -5.53 -11.68
N SER A 241 9.89 -6.09 -10.71
CA SER A 241 9.44 -7.21 -9.87
C SER A 241 8.35 -6.82 -8.88
N SER A 242 8.25 -5.54 -8.52
CA SER A 242 7.32 -5.00 -7.54
C SER A 242 7.06 -3.51 -7.81
N MET A 243 5.98 -2.98 -7.26
CA MET A 243 5.67 -1.55 -7.32
C MET A 243 4.95 -1.09 -6.06
N SER A 244 5.01 0.20 -5.77
CA SER A 244 4.12 0.85 -4.80
C SER A 244 3.47 2.07 -5.44
N VAL A 245 2.23 2.38 -5.06
CA VAL A 245 1.47 3.50 -5.62
C VAL A 245 0.98 4.42 -4.51
N MET A 246 1.22 5.71 -4.67
CA MET A 246 0.94 6.73 -3.67
C MET A 246 0.17 7.88 -4.30
N PHE A 247 -0.85 8.38 -3.61
CA PHE A 247 -1.58 9.58 -4.02
C PHE A 247 -1.16 10.76 -3.13
N ASP A 248 -0.74 11.88 -3.72
CA ASP A 248 -0.24 13.04 -2.97
C ASP A 248 -1.33 14.08 -2.63
N GLY A 249 -2.56 13.85 -3.09
CA GLY A 249 -3.68 14.79 -2.98
C GLY A 249 -4.09 15.41 -4.31
N ILE A 250 -3.23 15.33 -5.34
CA ILE A 250 -3.44 15.87 -6.67
C ILE A 250 -3.20 14.78 -7.72
N ASP A 251 -2.00 14.22 -7.74
CA ASP A 251 -1.54 13.25 -8.71
C ASP A 251 -1.26 11.90 -8.06
N THR A 252 -1.16 10.85 -8.88
CA THR A 252 -0.74 9.54 -8.43
C THR A 252 0.69 9.27 -8.85
N HIS A 253 1.50 8.76 -7.93
CA HIS A 253 2.89 8.39 -8.16
C HIS A 253 3.06 6.88 -8.02
N LEU A 254 3.71 6.28 -9.01
CA LEU A 254 4.14 4.89 -9.00
C LEU A 254 5.64 4.87 -8.74
N TYR A 255 6.06 4.02 -7.81
CA TYR A 255 7.44 3.81 -7.42
C TYR A 255 7.86 2.39 -7.75
N MET A 256 9.11 2.24 -8.17
CA MET A 256 9.77 0.96 -8.42
C MET A 256 11.21 1.05 -7.94
N LEU A 257 11.72 0.00 -7.30
CA LEU A 257 13.12 -0.04 -6.88
C LEU A 257 14.06 -0.04 -8.08
N THR A 258 15.29 0.38 -7.85
CA THR A 258 16.38 0.22 -8.82
C THR A 258 17.08 -1.14 -8.64
N LYS A 259 17.63 -1.68 -9.73
CA LYS A 259 18.42 -2.92 -9.77
C LYS A 259 19.83 -2.74 -9.21
#